data_AF-A0A6G4U0T2-F1
#
_entry.id   AF-A0A6G4U0T2-F1
#
_cell.length_a   1.000
_cell.length_b   1.000
_cell.length_c   1.000
_cell.angle_alpha   90.00
_cell.angle_beta   90.00
_cell.angle_gamma   90.00
#
_symmetry.space_group_name_H-M   'P 1'
#
loop_
_entity.id
_entity.type
_entity.pdbx_description
1 polymer ?
#
loop_
_entity_poly.entity_id
_entity_poly.type
_entity_poly.pdbx_seq_one_letter_code
_entity_poly.pdbx_strand_id
1 'polypeptide(L)'
;MIRTLVPGLLTLILVVIGIFHFIWAATPWPWRDKVTFTKTIAGIDTGEMPPPLVTVLIGAALVGGGVLTLMVNGTLPKIGPDWLQLTGMAVLAAVMLVRGIGGYFMNAGAAAEFRHWNSVLYSPLCLVLCLLSTTVAVAAIRR
;
A
#
# COMPACT_ATOMS: atom_id res chain seq x y z
N MET A 1 -7.17 14.61 -18.37
CA MET A 1 -5.87 14.30 -17.73
C MET A 1 -6.03 13.63 -16.35
N ILE A 2 -6.76 14.21 -15.40
CA ILE A 2 -7.01 13.57 -14.08
C ILE A 2 -7.59 12.15 -14.19
N ARG A 3 -8.49 11.93 -15.16
CA ARG A 3 -9.13 10.62 -15.46
C ARG A 3 -8.16 9.50 -15.84
N THR A 4 -6.90 9.79 -16.17
CA THR A 4 -5.91 8.76 -16.52
C THR A 4 -4.66 8.86 -15.65
N LEU A 5 -4.24 10.07 -15.28
CA LEU A 5 -3.06 10.28 -14.44
C LEU A 5 -3.24 9.77 -13.01
N VAL A 6 -4.37 10.07 -12.36
CA VAL A 6 -4.59 9.66 -10.95
C VAL A 6 -4.68 8.13 -10.82
N PRO A 7 -5.51 7.41 -11.61
CA PRO A 7 -5.54 5.95 -11.56
C PRO A 7 -4.19 5.33 -11.95
N GLY A 8 -3.50 5.89 -12.96
CA GLY A 8 -2.20 5.40 -13.39
C GLY A 8 -1.13 5.54 -12.30
N LEU A 9 -1.06 6.70 -11.64
CA LEU A 9 -0.12 6.95 -10.54
C LEU A 9 -0.41 6.05 -9.34
N LEU A 10 -1.68 5.93 -8.94
CA LEU A 10 -2.09 5.04 -7.85
C LEU A 10 -1.67 3.59 -8.14
N THR A 11 -1.97 3.12 -9.35
CA THR A 11 -1.63 1.76 -9.79
C THR A 11 -0.12 1.55 -9.74
N LEU A 12 0.67 2.48 -10.30
CA LEU A 12 2.12 2.39 -10.32
C LEU A 12 2.70 2.25 -8.91
N ILE A 13 2.27 3.12 -7.99
CA ILE A 13 2.78 3.11 -6.62
C ILE A 13 2.40 1.80 -5.92
N LEU A 14 1.14 1.36 -6.01
CA LEU A 14 0.69 0.11 -5.39
C LEU A 14 1.45 -1.10 -5.93
N VAL A 15 1.66 -1.18 -7.25
CA VAL A 15 2.39 -2.29 -7.88
C VAL A 15 3.86 -2.28 -7.45
N VAL A 16 4.52 -1.13 -7.43
CA VAL A 16 5.92 -1.03 -6.98
C VAL A 16 6.06 -1.50 -5.53
N ILE A 17 5.19 -1.03 -4.62
CA ILE A 17 5.21 -1.47 -3.22
C ILE A 17 4.88 -2.96 -3.10
N GLY A 18 3.93 -3.46 -3.90
CA GLY A 18 3.57 -4.88 -3.93
C GLY A 18 4.73 -5.77 -4.36
N ILE A 19 5.51 -5.34 -5.36
CA ILE A 19 6.74 -6.03 -5.79
C ILE A 19 7.76 -6.08 -4.66
N PHE A 20 7.97 -4.97 -3.93
CA PHE A 20 8.84 -4.98 -2.75
C PHE A 20 8.39 -6.01 -1.71
N HIS A 21 7.09 -6.17 -1.47
CA HIS A 21 6.59 -7.20 -0.55
C HIS A 21 6.88 -8.62 -1.04
N PHE A 22 6.75 -8.90 -2.34
CA PHE A 22 7.14 -10.20 -2.88
C PHE A 22 8.64 -10.47 -2.73
N ILE A 23 9.48 -9.45 -2.93
CA ILE A 23 10.92 -9.56 -2.69
C ILE A 23 11.20 -9.83 -1.20
N TRP A 24 10.55 -9.08 -0.30
CA TRP A 24 10.74 -9.18 1.15
C TRP A 24 10.21 -10.48 1.76
N ALA A 25 9.34 -11.20 1.06
CA ALA A 25 8.95 -12.56 1.46
C ALA A 25 10.13 -13.54 1.41
N ALA A 26 11.16 -13.26 0.60
CA ALA A 26 12.33 -14.12 0.43
C ALA A 26 13.63 -13.52 0.95
N THR A 27 13.80 -12.19 0.88
CA THR A 27 15.10 -11.53 1.13
C THR A 27 14.94 -10.14 1.78
N PRO A 28 15.86 -9.72 2.68
CA PRO A 28 15.85 -8.38 3.26
C PRO A 28 16.35 -7.29 2.28
N TRP A 29 16.51 -7.59 0.99
CA TRP A 29 16.98 -6.62 0.00
C TRP A 29 16.11 -5.35 -0.03
N PRO A 30 16.66 -4.13 -0.19
CA PRO A 30 18.05 -3.79 -0.48
C PRO A 30 18.99 -3.69 0.74
N TRP A 31 18.53 -4.06 1.94
CA TRP A 31 19.37 -4.01 3.13
C TRP A 31 20.38 -5.17 3.17
N ARG A 32 21.51 -4.91 3.84
CA ARG A 32 22.62 -5.88 3.96
C ARG A 32 22.27 -7.06 4.86
N ASP A 33 21.40 -6.85 5.83
CA ASP A 33 21.06 -7.83 6.86
C ASP A 33 19.60 -7.67 7.33
N LYS A 34 19.08 -8.73 7.95
CA LYS A 34 17.69 -8.81 8.43
C LYS A 34 17.42 -7.89 9.62
N VAL A 35 18.42 -7.57 10.44
CA VAL A 35 18.24 -6.69 11.61
C VAL A 35 18.01 -5.27 11.12
N THR A 36 18.84 -4.76 10.20
CA THR A 36 18.65 -3.44 9.61
C THR A 36 17.32 -3.34 8.87
N PHE A 37 16.92 -4.40 8.14
CA PHE A 37 15.60 -4.47 7.51
C PHE A 37 14.45 -4.35 8.53
N THR A 38 14.46 -5.19 9.57
CA THR A 38 13.38 -5.23 10.57
C THR A 38 13.32 -3.95 11.41
N LYS A 39 14.46 -3.32 11.73
CA LYS A 39 14.51 -1.99 12.34
C LYS A 39 13.85 -0.92 11.48
N THR A 40 14.05 -1.00 10.17
CA THR A 40 13.60 0.03 9.23
C THR A 40 12.14 -0.16 8.85
N ILE A 41 11.71 -1.39 8.58
CA ILE A 41 10.40 -1.71 8.01
C ILE A 41 9.37 -2.13 9.07
N ALA A 42 9.80 -2.87 10.10
CA ALA A 42 8.91 -3.43 11.12
C ALA A 42 9.04 -2.72 12.49
N GLY A 43 10.07 -1.90 12.68
CA GLY A 43 10.31 -1.20 13.94
C GLY A 43 10.81 -2.08 15.08
N ILE A 44 11.26 -3.31 14.78
CA ILE A 44 11.74 -4.30 15.75
C ILE A 44 13.23 -4.59 15.55
N ASP A 45 13.96 -4.75 16.66
CA ASP A 45 15.41 -5.01 16.68
C ASP A 45 15.70 -6.49 16.99
N THR A 46 15.12 -7.40 16.20
CA THR A 46 15.30 -8.85 16.41
C THR A 46 15.87 -9.55 15.18
N GLY A 47 15.75 -8.96 13.98
CA GLY A 47 16.06 -9.66 12.73
C GLY A 47 15.06 -10.75 12.35
N GLU A 48 13.99 -10.92 13.14
CA GLU A 48 12.91 -11.86 12.84
C GLU A 48 12.05 -11.31 11.71
N MET A 49 12.19 -11.95 10.54
CA MET A 49 11.42 -11.58 9.36
C MET A 49 9.93 -11.90 9.56
N PRO A 50 9.01 -11.06 9.05
CA PRO A 50 7.59 -11.41 9.01
C PRO A 50 7.38 -12.75 8.28
N PRO A 51 6.36 -13.55 8.68
CA PRO A 51 6.06 -14.80 8.00
C PRO A 51 5.86 -14.57 6.49
N PRO A 52 6.55 -15.31 5.60
CA PRO A 52 6.54 -15.05 4.15
C PRO A 52 5.12 -14.98 3.56
N LEU A 53 4.22 -15.84 4.04
CA LEU A 53 2.83 -15.87 3.60
C LEU A 53 2.12 -14.53 3.83
N VAL A 54 2.32 -13.90 4.99
CA VAL A 54 1.70 -12.60 5.29
C VAL A 54 2.24 -11.52 4.35
N THR A 55 3.56 -11.50 4.12
CA THR A 55 4.20 -10.54 3.21
C THR A 55 3.69 -10.72 1.77
N VAL A 56 3.56 -11.96 1.29
CA VAL A 56 2.99 -12.28 -0.03
C VAL A 56 1.53 -11.83 -0.13
N LEU A 57 0.71 -12.08 0.90
CA LEU A 57 -0.70 -11.66 0.90
C LEU A 57 -0.84 -10.13 0.83
N ILE A 58 0.01 -9.38 1.53
CA ILE A 58 0.04 -7.92 1.43
C ILE A 58 0.46 -7.49 0.02
N GLY A 59 1.51 -8.11 -0.55
CA GLY A 59 1.94 -7.84 -1.92
C GLY A 59 0.83 -8.08 -2.94
N ALA A 60 0.11 -9.20 -2.82
CA ALA A 60 -1.02 -9.55 -3.66
C ALA A 60 -2.20 -8.58 -3.49
N ALA A 61 -2.51 -8.15 -2.26
CA ALA A 61 -3.55 -7.16 -1.99
C ALA A 61 -3.23 -5.80 -2.64
N LEU A 62 -1.96 -5.36 -2.58
CA LEU A 62 -1.52 -4.11 -3.19
C LEU A 62 -1.60 -4.16 -4.72
N VAL A 63 -1.06 -5.23 -5.33
CA VAL A 63 -1.17 -5.43 -6.79
C VAL A 63 -2.63 -5.55 -7.22
N GLY A 64 -3.43 -6.30 -6.47
CA GLY A 64 -4.87 -6.42 -6.68
C GLY A 64 -5.60 -5.07 -6.61
N GLY A 65 -5.22 -4.19 -5.66
CA GLY A 65 -5.72 -2.82 -5.58
C GLY A 65 -5.35 -1.96 -6.80
N GLY A 66 -4.16 -2.18 -7.36
CA GLY A 66 -3.75 -1.57 -8.63
C GLY A 66 -4.59 -2.06 -9.81
N VAL A 67 -4.79 -3.37 -9.93
CA VAL A 67 -5.66 -3.97 -10.96
C VAL A 67 -7.09 -3.45 -10.83
N LEU A 68 -7.64 -3.43 -9.61
CA LEU A 68 -8.96 -2.89 -9.32
C LEU A 68 -9.08 -1.41 -9.74
N THR A 69 -8.06 -0.60 -9.46
CA THR A 69 -8.00 0.80 -9.87
C THR A 69 -8.12 0.96 -11.39
N LEU A 70 -7.43 0.12 -12.16
CA LEU A 70 -7.50 0.13 -13.62
C LEU A 70 -8.85 -0.36 -14.16
N MET A 71 -9.48 -1.35 -13.50
CA MET A 71 -10.83 -1.82 -13.84
C MET A 71 -11.88 -0.72 -13.62
N VAL A 72 -11.84 -0.05 -12.45
CA VAL A 72 -12.76 1.03 -12.10
C VAL A 72 -12.63 2.22 -13.05
N ASN A 73 -11.41 2.51 -13.52
CA ASN A 73 -11.20 3.57 -14.51
C ASN A 73 -11.65 3.19 -15.94
N GLY A 74 -11.85 1.90 -16.22
CA GLY A 74 -12.18 1.37 -17.54
C GLY A 74 -10.97 1.11 -18.43
N THR A 75 -9.76 1.06 -17.86
CA THR A 75 -8.53 0.68 -18.59
C THR A 75 -8.44 -0.84 -18.74
N LEU A 76 -8.89 -1.59 -17.74
CA LEU A 76 -9.03 -3.05 -17.81
C LEU A 76 -10.52 -3.44 -17.88
N PRO A 77 -10.84 -4.60 -18.48
CA PRO A 77 -12.19 -5.15 -18.43
C PRO A 77 -12.66 -5.34 -16.99
N LYS A 78 -13.91 -4.98 -16.73
CA LYS A 78 -14.56 -5.18 -15.44
C LYS A 78 -14.82 -6.67 -15.19
N ILE A 79 -14.68 -7.09 -13.94
CA ILE A 79 -15.02 -8.43 -13.46
C ILE A 79 -15.94 -8.23 -12.26
N GLY A 80 -17.08 -8.92 -12.28
CA GLY A 80 -18.10 -8.78 -11.24
C GLY A 80 -18.88 -7.46 -11.30
N PRO A 81 -19.80 -7.25 -10.34
CA PRO A 81 -20.69 -6.09 -10.34
C PRO A 81 -20.00 -4.80 -9.91
N ASP A 82 -20.49 -3.66 -10.39
CA ASP A 82 -19.90 -2.33 -10.14
C ASP A 82 -19.84 -1.97 -8.64
N TRP A 83 -20.85 -2.36 -7.86
CA TRP A 83 -20.88 -2.11 -6.42
C TRP A 83 -19.71 -2.79 -5.69
N LEU A 84 -19.27 -3.97 -6.15
CA LEU A 84 -18.17 -4.70 -5.55
C LEU A 84 -16.84 -3.98 -5.79
N GLN A 85 -16.66 -3.43 -6.99
CA GLN A 85 -15.45 -2.68 -7.34
C GLN A 85 -15.36 -1.37 -6.56
N LEU A 86 -16.47 -0.64 -6.44
CA LEU A 86 -16.55 0.58 -5.64
C LEU A 86 -16.31 0.29 -4.15
N THR A 87 -16.87 -0.81 -3.63
CA THR A 87 -16.63 -1.26 -2.25
C THR A 87 -15.15 -1.58 -2.05
N GLY A 88 -14.51 -2.28 -2.99
CA GLY A 88 -13.08 -2.57 -2.94
C GLY A 88 -12.22 -1.29 -2.91
N MET A 89 -12.57 -0.28 -3.71
CA MET A 89 -11.88 1.02 -3.68
C MET A 89 -12.09 1.76 -2.36
N ALA A 90 -13.30 1.70 -1.78
CA ALA A 90 -13.59 2.28 -0.48
C ALA A 90 -12.80 1.59 0.64
N VAL A 91 -12.72 0.25 0.61
CA VAL A 91 -11.91 -0.53 1.56
C VAL A 91 -10.43 -0.18 1.41
N LEU A 92 -9.91 -0.09 0.19
CA LEU A 92 -8.53 0.33 -0.05
C LEU A 92 -8.24 1.72 0.54
N ALA A 93 -9.12 2.70 0.28
CA ALA A 93 -9.00 4.04 0.84
C ALA A 93 -9.03 4.02 2.38
N ALA A 94 -9.96 3.27 2.98
CA ALA A 94 -10.10 3.14 4.42
C ALA A 94 -8.85 2.50 5.07
N VAL A 95 -8.32 1.41 4.50
CA VAL A 95 -7.11 0.75 5.00
C VAL A 95 -5.91 1.70 4.92
N MET A 96 -5.77 2.43 3.80
CA MET A 96 -4.69 3.40 3.64
C MET A 96 -4.83 4.58 4.61
N LEU A 97 -6.05 5.04 4.89
CA LEU A 97 -6.32 6.07 5.89
C LEU A 97 -5.95 5.60 7.30
N VAL A 98 -6.45 4.42 7.69
CA VAL A 98 -6.18 3.81 9.00
C VAL A 98 -4.67 3.61 9.17
N ARG A 99 -3.97 3.10 8.14
CA ARG A 99 -2.51 2.93 8.22
C ARG A 99 -1.76 4.27 8.24
N GLY A 100 -2.21 5.26 7.49
CA GLY A 100 -1.59 6.58 7.43
C GLY A 100 -1.72 7.35 8.73
N ILE A 101 -2.93 7.43 9.31
CA ILE A 101 -3.16 8.11 10.60
C ILE A 101 -2.64 7.26 11.76
N GLY A 102 -3.04 5.98 11.81
CA GLY A 102 -2.63 5.02 12.83
C GLY A 102 -1.11 4.85 12.90
N GLY A 103 -0.43 5.03 11.76
CA GLY A 103 1.02 4.97 11.65
C GLY A 103 1.77 5.87 12.61
N TYR A 104 1.29 7.09 12.86
CA TYR A 104 1.95 8.00 13.78
C TYR A 104 1.92 7.51 15.23
N PHE A 105 0.90 6.74 15.61
CA PHE A 105 0.83 6.09 16.92
C PHE A 105 1.75 4.86 17.03
N MET A 106 2.04 4.19 15.91
CA MET A 106 2.98 3.05 15.86
C MET A 106 4.44 3.46 16.13
N ASN A 107 4.76 4.76 16.14
CA ASN A 107 6.10 5.23 16.47
C ASN A 107 6.47 5.00 17.94
N ALA A 108 5.48 4.88 18.83
CA ALA A 108 5.73 4.65 20.25
C ALA A 108 6.35 3.26 20.46
N GLY A 109 7.56 3.21 21.04
CA GLY A 109 8.27 1.96 21.30
C GLY A 109 8.97 1.32 20.10
N ALA A 110 8.81 1.86 18.88
CA ALA A 110 9.49 1.35 17.69
C ALA A 110 10.96 1.82 17.59
N ALA A 111 11.78 1.07 16.85
CA ALA A 111 13.16 1.43 16.52
C ALA A 111 13.27 2.83 15.88
N ALA A 112 14.40 3.52 16.09
CA ALA A 112 14.58 4.91 15.66
C ALA A 112 14.49 5.07 14.13
N GLU A 113 15.00 4.08 13.39
CA GLU A 113 14.97 4.00 11.94
C GLU A 113 13.52 3.95 11.43
N PHE A 114 12.70 3.05 11.97
CA PHE A 114 11.28 2.99 11.64
C PHE A 114 10.58 4.30 11.98
N ARG A 115 10.80 4.88 13.17
CA ARG A 115 10.14 6.15 13.54
C ARG A 115 10.43 7.26 12.55
N HIS A 116 11.67 7.37 12.09
CA HIS A 116 12.06 8.34 11.07
C HIS A 116 11.31 8.08 9.76
N TRP A 117 11.48 6.89 9.17
CA TRP A 117 10.90 6.56 7.87
C TRP A 117 9.37 6.53 7.88
N ASN A 118 8.77 6.06 8.97
CA ASN A 118 7.32 6.02 9.13
C ASN A 118 6.72 7.43 9.20
N SER A 119 7.44 8.40 9.77
CA SER A 119 6.98 9.79 9.88
C SER A 119 7.17 10.59 8.59
N VAL A 120 8.29 10.36 7.88
CA VAL A 120 8.63 11.14 6.67
C VAL A 120 8.14 10.52 5.37
N LEU A 121 7.96 9.20 5.33
CA LEU A 121 7.66 8.47 4.09
C LEU A 121 6.45 7.54 4.23
N TYR A 122 6.46 6.57 5.14
CA TYR A 122 5.44 5.49 5.11
C TYR A 122 4.03 6.00 5.42
N SER A 123 3.85 6.73 6.53
CA SER A 123 2.53 7.26 6.89
C SER A 123 2.05 8.33 5.90
N PRO A 124 2.87 9.31 5.48
CA PRO A 124 2.50 10.25 4.42
C PRO A 124 2.11 9.56 3.11
N LEU A 125 2.85 8.52 2.69
CA LEU A 125 2.55 7.78 1.46
C LEU A 125 1.20 7.07 1.56
N CYS A 126 0.88 6.45 2.70
CA CYS A 126 -0.44 5.88 2.94
C CYS A 126 -1.56 6.92 2.85
N LEU A 127 -1.37 8.13 3.40
CA LEU A 127 -2.35 9.21 3.26
C LEU A 127 -2.51 9.67 1.80
N VAL A 128 -1.42 9.76 1.04
CA VAL A 128 -1.48 10.05 -0.40
C VAL A 128 -2.25 8.95 -1.15
N LEU A 129 -1.99 7.67 -0.85
CA LEU A 129 -2.71 6.54 -1.44
C LEU A 129 -4.20 6.56 -1.10
N CYS A 130 -4.56 6.97 0.13
CA CYS A 130 -5.95 7.21 0.53
C CYS A 130 -6.61 8.30 -0.34
N LEU A 131 -5.94 9.45 -0.52
CA LEU A 131 -6.48 10.55 -1.33
C LEU A 131 -6.65 10.15 -2.81
N LEU A 132 -5.65 9.46 -3.37
CA LEU A 132 -5.69 8.97 -4.75
C LEU A 132 -6.83 7.96 -4.95
N SER A 133 -6.93 6.95 -4.09
CA SER A 133 -7.98 5.91 -4.17
C SER A 133 -9.38 6.49 -3.98
N THR A 134 -9.55 7.43 -3.05
CA THR A 134 -10.82 8.18 -2.87
C THR A 134 -11.17 8.98 -4.12
N THR A 135 -10.19 9.65 -4.73
CA THR A 135 -10.40 10.42 -5.97
C THR A 135 -10.86 9.52 -7.11
N VAL A 136 -10.26 8.33 -7.26
CA VAL A 136 -10.70 7.32 -8.25
C VAL A 136 -12.13 6.87 -7.98
N ALA A 137 -12.46 6.52 -6.74
CA ALA A 137 -13.80 6.07 -6.36
C ALA A 137 -14.86 7.15 -6.62
N VAL A 138 -14.63 8.38 -6.19
CA VAL A 138 -15.54 9.51 -6.42
C VAL A 138 -15.70 9.81 -7.91
N ALA A 139 -14.61 9.76 -8.68
CA ALA A 139 -14.66 9.96 -10.12
C ALA A 139 -15.45 8.85 -10.84
N ALA A 140 -15.46 7.63 -10.31
CA ALA A 140 -16.24 6.51 -10.86
C ALA A 140 -17.74 6.63 -10.54
N ILE A 141 -18.10 7.10 -9.33
CA ILE A 141 -19.51 7.31 -8.93
C ILE A 141 -20.18 8.43 -9.76
N ARG A 142 -19.41 9.41 -10.20
CA ARG A 142 -19.92 10.56 -11.00
C ARG A 142 -20.01 10.29 -12.50
N ARG A 143 -19.74 9.06 -12.96
CA ARG A 143 -19.91 8.64 -14.37
C ARG A 143 -21.32 8.10 -14.58
#